data_AF-G3WNQ0-F1
#
_entry.id   AF-G3WNQ0-F1
#
_cell.length_a   1.000
_cell.length_b   1.000
_cell.length_c   1.000
_cell.angle_alpha   90.00
_cell.angle_beta   90.00
_cell.angle_gamma   90.00
#
_symmetry.space_group_name_H-M   'P 1'
#
loop_
_entity.id
_entity.type
_entity.pdbx_description
1 polymer ?
#
loop_
_entity_poly.entity_id
_entity_poly.type
_entity_poly.pdbx_seq_one_letter_code
_entity_poly.pdbx_strand_id
1 'polypeptide(L)'
;MLSTYVWTAQSNSTCVTSIDMELFLHYSLIPSFFIIMVLSFLQRRVHHKQLDDKSYLLGSRFGIVMPLDFIGTFNNRWSYGIAFGATANKVMFLFSEGYQPLQVPQWAQAIVLLIGGIEVGLSHFPFFACLSSEFRLISSILGFIYSLIWFAITVLHIVQCPHGQLIGAYETVIFYWPSLLCLAFLLGRFVYMFVKALKIHLGLEVQNEERSFLEVHQAEHVKQLMRKPPEQEKEKSWFQRRIYEWDPYFQFPSRMIGATVLAFICLYLFIIIEFCMYTYIVRELDMFEEGLESYIASVNETGVLTPAILRIKELINVAKGVWMLTIFSASLTCISYLFHILACYRKHIKRLWLGEKNFIPLKFHNPSSSNSVVAIARYSGWQIAYILWGYLIIHVVQCLFGVMIMYGLVLPVIHNQGLEMLKGLGIGILTISIVVGLMVLQLKIAARFFLQPKIKPGDKQKPLALNNRKAFHNFNYFLFFYNVLLGLGACLFRLFVSCILGTWLIARIDRTIMQNGYEAADMGFQAWIGMLFVDHYHTNPVLVGFCHILLMSNNERKLQKSIPYWHLNPSSGPRVSIKSRTRWFLLYTLLKNPLLTLLRKPKPTLGIRVATRTNSVDVL
;
A
#
# COMPACT_ATOMS: atom_id res chain seq x y z
N MET A 1 11.14 41.59 -48.10
CA MET A 1 11.71 41.44 -46.74
C MET A 1 10.61 40.88 -45.84
N LEU A 2 10.80 39.63 -45.39
CA LEU A 2 10.12 38.91 -44.32
C LEU A 2 8.58 39.02 -44.23
N SER A 3 7.91 38.13 -44.97
CA SER A 3 6.57 37.65 -44.62
C SER A 3 6.72 36.42 -43.71
N THR A 4 6.38 36.57 -42.44
CA THR A 4 6.24 35.48 -41.48
C THR A 4 4.92 34.78 -41.70
N TYR A 5 4.94 33.69 -42.49
CA TYR A 5 3.85 32.74 -42.57
C TYR A 5 3.78 31.94 -41.27
N VAL A 6 2.80 32.30 -40.43
CA VAL A 6 2.34 31.48 -39.31
C VAL A 6 1.69 30.24 -39.91
N TRP A 7 2.34 29.09 -39.74
CA TRP A 7 1.76 27.79 -40.07
C TRP A 7 0.70 27.42 -39.03
N THR A 8 -0.56 27.79 -39.29
CA THR A 8 -1.71 27.13 -38.68
C THR A 8 -1.93 25.80 -39.40
N ALA A 9 -1.12 24.79 -39.06
CA ALA A 9 -1.37 23.42 -39.48
C ALA A 9 -2.52 22.84 -38.62
N GLN A 10 -3.71 22.80 -39.22
CA GLN A 10 -4.87 22.07 -38.74
C GLN A 10 -4.52 20.56 -38.74
N SER A 11 -4.13 19.99 -37.59
CA SER A 11 -3.78 18.56 -37.48
C SER A 11 -5.03 17.70 -37.25
N ASN A 12 -5.87 17.55 -38.27
CA ASN A 12 -6.98 16.58 -38.31
C ASN A 12 -6.59 15.30 -39.07
N SER A 13 -5.36 14.81 -38.89
CA SER A 13 -4.97 13.47 -39.35
C SER A 13 -4.98 12.51 -38.17
N THR A 14 -5.91 11.57 -38.13
CA THR A 14 -5.83 10.40 -37.25
C THR A 14 -4.53 9.67 -37.56
N CYS A 15 -3.53 9.79 -36.68
CA CYS A 15 -2.26 9.10 -36.83
C CYS A 15 -2.50 7.61 -36.60
N VAL A 16 -2.49 6.82 -37.67
CA VAL A 16 -2.62 5.36 -37.59
C VAL A 16 -1.21 4.80 -37.35
N THR A 17 -0.97 4.30 -36.15
CA THR A 17 0.30 3.60 -35.86
C THR A 17 0.36 2.33 -36.69
N SER A 18 1.51 2.07 -37.31
CA SER A 18 1.76 0.79 -37.98
C SER A 18 1.89 -0.39 -37.00
N ILE A 19 2.10 -0.07 -35.73
CA ILE A 19 2.28 -1.01 -34.63
C ILE A 19 1.03 -0.99 -33.76
N ASP A 20 0.33 -2.11 -33.74
CA ASP A 20 -0.72 -2.39 -32.77
C ASP A 20 -0.09 -2.99 -31.50
N MET A 21 -0.19 -2.25 -30.40
CA MET A 21 0.40 -2.60 -29.12
C MET A 21 -0.36 -3.74 -28.39
N GLU A 22 -1.58 -4.07 -28.79
CA GLU A 22 -2.32 -5.24 -28.33
C GLU A 22 -1.88 -6.49 -29.09
N LEU A 23 -1.81 -6.40 -30.42
CA LEU A 23 -1.27 -7.45 -31.26
C LEU A 23 0.19 -7.79 -30.89
N PHE A 24 1.00 -6.79 -30.59
CA PHE A 24 2.36 -6.99 -30.11
C PHE A 24 2.41 -7.73 -28.76
N LEU A 25 1.48 -7.45 -27.84
CA LEU A 25 1.38 -8.17 -26.57
C LEU A 25 1.12 -9.66 -26.82
N HIS A 26 0.18 -9.99 -27.70
CA HIS A 26 -0.10 -11.38 -28.10
C HIS A 26 1.13 -12.07 -28.69
N TYR A 27 1.84 -11.41 -29.63
CA TYR A 27 3.04 -12.00 -30.24
C TYR A 27 4.21 -12.12 -29.25
N SER A 28 4.28 -11.27 -28.23
CA SER A 28 5.31 -11.32 -27.19
C SER A 28 5.24 -12.58 -26.32
N LEU A 29 4.11 -13.31 -26.35
CA LEU A 29 3.95 -14.59 -25.64
C LEU A 29 4.89 -15.69 -26.17
N ILE A 30 5.22 -15.65 -27.47
CA ILE A 30 6.11 -16.64 -28.09
C ILE A 30 7.53 -16.54 -27.51
N PRO A 31 8.21 -15.38 -27.55
CA PRO A 31 9.52 -15.23 -26.92
C PRO A 31 9.46 -15.36 -25.39
N SER A 32 8.37 -14.96 -24.74
CA SER A 32 8.26 -15.12 -23.28
C SER A 32 8.23 -16.60 -22.88
N PHE A 33 7.43 -17.42 -23.55
CA PHE A 33 7.37 -18.86 -23.32
C PHE A 33 8.72 -19.54 -23.60
N PHE A 34 9.40 -19.13 -24.68
CA PHE A 34 10.75 -19.61 -24.98
C PHE A 34 11.74 -19.32 -23.85
N ILE A 35 11.78 -18.10 -23.32
CA ILE A 35 12.67 -17.73 -22.21
C ILE A 35 12.33 -18.53 -20.94
N ILE A 36 11.05 -18.66 -20.61
CA ILE A 36 10.59 -19.45 -19.45
C ILE A 36 11.05 -20.89 -19.59
N MET A 37 10.89 -21.49 -20.77
CA MET A 37 11.28 -22.86 -21.06
C MET A 37 12.79 -23.04 -20.92
N VAL A 38 13.61 -22.15 -21.51
CA VAL A 38 15.08 -22.19 -21.39
C VAL A 38 15.51 -22.11 -19.93
N LEU A 39 14.96 -21.16 -19.16
CA LEU A 39 15.27 -21.03 -17.73
C LEU A 39 14.80 -22.25 -16.92
N SER A 40 13.67 -22.86 -17.29
CA SER A 40 13.14 -24.05 -16.62
C SER A 40 14.03 -25.27 -16.84
N PHE A 41 14.61 -25.43 -18.04
CA PHE A 41 15.57 -26.49 -18.36
C PHE A 41 16.93 -26.34 -17.67
N LEU A 42 17.30 -25.11 -17.30
CA LEU A 42 18.53 -24.84 -16.58
C LEU A 42 18.38 -25.15 -15.08
N GLN A 43 17.16 -25.07 -14.54
CA GLN A 43 16.91 -25.20 -13.11
C GLN A 43 16.75 -26.68 -12.69
N ARG A 44 17.53 -27.11 -11.69
CA ARG A 44 17.49 -28.49 -11.18
C ARG A 44 16.38 -28.65 -10.13
N ARG A 45 15.54 -29.69 -10.23
CA ARG A 45 14.54 -30.00 -9.18
C ARG A 45 15.21 -30.55 -7.92
N VAL A 46 14.82 -30.02 -6.76
CA VAL A 46 15.34 -30.41 -5.43
C VAL A 46 14.64 -31.65 -4.85
N HIS A 47 13.44 -32.02 -5.34
CA HIS A 47 12.71 -33.20 -4.88
C HIS A 47 12.34 -34.14 -6.03
N HIS A 48 12.76 -35.40 -5.90
CA HIS A 48 12.35 -36.52 -6.76
C HIS A 48 10.88 -36.87 -6.48
N LYS A 49 10.02 -36.92 -7.50
CA LYS A 49 8.73 -37.62 -7.42
C LYS A 49 8.86 -38.97 -8.11
N GLN A 50 8.19 -40.00 -7.57
CA GLN A 50 8.13 -41.37 -8.12
C GLN A 50 7.61 -41.47 -9.58
N LEU A 51 7.06 -40.40 -10.15
CA LEU A 51 6.56 -40.35 -11.53
C LEU A 51 7.64 -40.02 -12.58
N ASP A 52 8.85 -39.62 -12.17
CA ASP A 52 9.93 -39.22 -13.08
C ASP A 52 10.72 -40.42 -13.68
N ASP A 53 10.42 -41.67 -13.27
CA ASP A 53 11.14 -42.88 -13.73
C ASP A 53 10.82 -43.30 -15.18
N LYS A 54 9.78 -42.72 -15.81
CA LYS A 54 9.32 -43.14 -17.16
C LYS A 54 9.85 -42.30 -18.32
N SER A 55 10.55 -41.19 -18.08
CA SER A 55 11.05 -40.31 -19.17
C SER A 55 12.48 -39.84 -18.93
N TYR A 56 13.43 -40.49 -19.60
CA TYR A 56 14.88 -40.20 -19.51
C TYR A 56 15.26 -38.75 -19.89
N LEU A 57 14.49 -38.09 -20.77
CA LEU A 57 14.74 -36.71 -21.22
C LEU A 57 14.29 -35.62 -20.22
N LEU A 58 13.29 -35.89 -19.37
CA LEU A 58 12.83 -34.95 -18.33
C LEU A 58 13.54 -35.14 -16.98
N GLY A 59 14.50 -36.07 -16.90
CA GLY A 59 15.21 -36.43 -15.68
C GLY A 59 15.93 -35.23 -15.04
N SER A 60 15.42 -34.77 -13.90
CA SER A 60 16.00 -33.79 -12.96
C SER A 60 16.19 -32.33 -13.42
N ARG A 61 16.04 -32.01 -14.72
CA ARG A 61 16.39 -30.68 -15.28
C ARG A 61 15.22 -29.72 -15.53
N PHE A 62 13.96 -30.10 -15.27
CA PHE A 62 12.81 -29.22 -15.48
C PHE A 62 12.28 -28.65 -14.15
N GLY A 63 12.91 -27.58 -13.66
CA GLY A 63 12.46 -26.83 -12.48
C GLY A 63 11.41 -25.78 -12.83
N ILE A 64 10.44 -25.55 -11.94
CA ILE A 64 9.50 -24.42 -12.10
C ILE A 64 10.27 -23.13 -11.77
N VAL A 65 10.43 -22.27 -12.77
CA VAL A 65 11.06 -20.96 -12.59
C VAL A 65 10.16 -20.09 -11.74
N MET A 66 10.70 -19.57 -10.65
CA MET A 66 10.00 -18.63 -9.78
C MET A 66 10.27 -17.21 -10.28
N PRO A 67 9.26 -16.46 -10.77
CA PRO A 67 9.47 -15.10 -11.27
C PRO A 67 9.88 -14.17 -10.12
N LEU A 68 9.20 -14.27 -8.98
CA LEU A 68 9.46 -13.49 -7.79
C LEU A 68 9.17 -14.34 -6.56
N ASP A 69 10.09 -14.33 -5.60
CA ASP A 69 9.82 -14.86 -4.27
C ASP A 69 9.09 -13.78 -3.44
N PHE A 70 7.77 -13.91 -3.36
CA PHE A 70 6.89 -13.00 -2.65
C PHE A 70 7.01 -13.04 -1.12
N ILE A 71 7.73 -14.03 -0.57
CA ILE A 71 7.83 -14.29 0.87
C ILE A 71 9.22 -13.93 1.40
N GLY A 72 10.29 -14.21 0.66
CA GLY A 72 11.66 -14.22 1.21
C GLY A 72 12.70 -13.29 0.58
N THR A 73 12.42 -12.59 -0.52
CA THR A 73 13.46 -11.78 -1.19
C THR A 73 13.47 -10.32 -0.75
N PHE A 74 14.51 -9.91 -0.01
CA PHE A 74 14.82 -8.49 0.23
C PHE A 74 15.95 -7.97 -0.69
N ASN A 75 16.67 -8.86 -1.36
CA ASN A 75 17.69 -8.54 -2.37
C ASN A 75 17.08 -8.09 -3.72
N ASN A 76 17.71 -7.10 -4.39
CA ASN A 76 17.27 -6.52 -5.67
C ASN A 76 15.85 -5.91 -5.69
N ARG A 77 15.31 -5.53 -4.52
CA ARG A 77 13.94 -5.00 -4.34
C ARG A 77 13.54 -3.88 -5.30
N TRP A 78 14.45 -2.94 -5.58
CA TRP A 78 14.20 -1.82 -6.49
C TRP A 78 14.12 -2.28 -7.95
N SER A 79 14.93 -3.27 -8.35
CA SER A 79 14.87 -3.83 -9.70
C SER A 79 13.53 -4.53 -9.94
N TYR A 80 13.01 -5.26 -8.95
CA TYR A 80 11.66 -5.83 -9.04
C TYR A 80 10.57 -4.77 -9.05
N GLY A 81 10.69 -3.72 -8.23
CA GLY A 81 9.73 -2.62 -8.25
C GLY A 81 9.67 -1.91 -9.60
N ILE A 82 10.83 -1.70 -10.23
CA ILE A 82 10.92 -1.11 -11.55
C ILE A 82 10.42 -2.07 -12.64
N ALA A 83 10.63 -3.39 -12.49
CA ALA A 83 10.01 -4.38 -13.37
C ALA A 83 8.48 -4.34 -13.31
N PHE A 84 7.88 -4.21 -12.12
CA PHE A 84 6.44 -3.95 -12.00
C PHE A 84 6.05 -2.62 -12.65
N GLY A 85 6.86 -1.58 -12.48
CA GLY A 85 6.62 -0.29 -13.12
C GLY A 85 6.59 -0.35 -14.65
N ALA A 86 7.43 -1.18 -15.28
CA ALA A 86 7.39 -1.39 -16.72
C ALA A 86 6.03 -1.96 -17.20
N THR A 87 5.38 -2.79 -16.38
CA THR A 87 4.07 -3.39 -16.68
C THR A 87 2.88 -2.45 -16.48
N ALA A 88 3.09 -1.30 -15.82
CA ALA A 88 2.01 -0.46 -15.30
C ALA A 88 1.02 0.02 -16.37
N ASN A 89 1.52 0.43 -17.54
CA ASN A 89 0.66 0.89 -18.64
C ASN A 89 -0.32 -0.18 -19.08
N LYS A 90 0.15 -1.43 -19.23
CA LYS A 90 -0.69 -2.57 -19.64
C LYS A 90 -1.68 -2.98 -18.55
N VAL A 91 -1.26 -2.92 -17.28
CA VAL A 91 -2.16 -3.15 -16.15
C VAL A 91 -3.27 -2.10 -16.09
N MET A 92 -2.96 -0.83 -16.36
CA MET A 92 -3.98 0.23 -16.42
C MET A 92 -4.98 0.03 -17.56
N PHE A 93 -4.53 -0.46 -18.72
CA PHE A 93 -5.45 -0.81 -19.81
C PHE A 93 -6.41 -1.94 -19.45
N LEU A 94 -6.01 -2.91 -18.61
CA LEU A 94 -6.90 -3.96 -18.11
C LEU A 94 -8.06 -3.40 -17.23
N PHE A 95 -7.86 -2.22 -16.63
CA PHE A 95 -8.90 -1.51 -15.89
C PHE A 95 -9.79 -0.62 -16.77
N SER A 96 -9.40 -0.35 -18.02
CA SER A 96 -10.22 0.40 -18.98
C SER A 96 -11.06 -0.56 -19.82
N GLU A 97 -12.33 -0.22 -20.07
CA GLU A 97 -13.31 -1.08 -20.79
C GLU A 97 -12.91 -1.45 -22.25
N GLY A 98 -11.79 -0.94 -22.76
CA GLY A 98 -11.32 -1.14 -24.14
C GLY A 98 -10.76 -2.53 -24.47
N TYR A 99 -10.46 -3.39 -23.49
CA TYR A 99 -9.91 -4.72 -23.76
C TYR A 99 -11.03 -5.70 -24.15
N GLN A 100 -11.49 -5.62 -25.40
CA GLN A 100 -12.42 -6.58 -26.01
C GLN A 100 -11.77 -7.25 -27.23
N PRO A 101 -10.78 -8.15 -27.04
CA PRO A 101 -10.21 -8.88 -28.17
C PRO A 101 -11.24 -9.79 -28.86
N LEU A 102 -12.35 -10.11 -28.17
CA LEU A 102 -13.42 -10.96 -28.66
C LEU A 102 -14.78 -10.33 -28.27
N GLN A 103 -15.75 -10.33 -29.19
CA GLN A 103 -17.14 -10.00 -28.86
C GLN A 103 -17.74 -11.16 -28.03
N VAL A 104 -17.67 -11.04 -26.71
CA VAL A 104 -18.18 -12.07 -25.77
C VAL A 104 -19.38 -11.49 -25.00
N PRO A 105 -20.42 -12.28 -24.68
CA PRO A 105 -21.53 -11.83 -23.83
C PRO A 105 -21.06 -11.27 -22.47
N GLN A 106 -21.83 -10.32 -21.91
CA GLN A 106 -21.48 -9.56 -20.70
C GLN A 106 -21.05 -10.44 -19.51
N TRP A 107 -21.69 -11.58 -19.29
CA TRP A 107 -21.33 -12.49 -18.18
C TRP A 107 -19.92 -13.11 -18.31
N ALA A 108 -19.42 -13.24 -19.54
CA ALA A 108 -18.12 -13.82 -19.83
C ALA A 108 -16.97 -12.80 -19.81
N GLN A 109 -17.28 -11.50 -19.67
CA GLN A 109 -16.26 -10.45 -19.56
C GLN A 109 -15.29 -10.69 -18.40
N ALA A 110 -15.77 -11.22 -17.27
CA ALA A 110 -14.92 -11.57 -16.14
C ALA A 110 -13.85 -12.64 -16.50
N ILE A 111 -14.20 -13.59 -17.38
CA ILE A 111 -13.28 -14.62 -17.86
C ILE A 111 -12.27 -14.02 -18.83
N VAL A 112 -12.70 -13.10 -19.71
CA VAL A 112 -11.81 -12.38 -20.62
C VAL A 112 -10.79 -11.53 -19.86
N LEU A 113 -11.22 -10.81 -18.81
CA LEU A 113 -10.32 -10.05 -17.94
C LEU A 113 -9.32 -10.94 -17.21
N LEU A 114 -9.74 -12.13 -16.77
CA LEU A 114 -8.83 -13.12 -16.18
C LEU A 114 -7.79 -13.59 -17.20
N ILE A 115 -8.21 -13.90 -18.43
CA ILE A 115 -7.32 -14.31 -19.52
C ILE A 115 -6.34 -13.19 -19.87
N GLY A 116 -6.82 -11.95 -20.03
CA GLY A 116 -5.97 -10.79 -20.29
C GLY A 116 -4.97 -10.53 -19.16
N GLY A 117 -5.38 -10.70 -17.89
CA GLY A 117 -4.47 -10.64 -16.74
C GLY A 117 -3.40 -11.73 -16.76
N ILE A 118 -3.76 -12.96 -17.14
CA ILE A 118 -2.80 -14.07 -17.33
C ILE A 118 -1.84 -13.75 -18.48
N GLU A 119 -2.34 -13.19 -19.57
CA GLU A 119 -1.56 -12.81 -20.74
C GLU A 119 -0.51 -11.73 -20.41
N VAL A 120 -0.94 -10.65 -19.77
CA VAL A 120 -0.04 -9.58 -19.29
C VAL A 120 0.97 -10.16 -18.29
N GLY A 121 0.54 -11.05 -17.41
CA GLY A 121 1.41 -11.76 -16.47
C GLY A 121 2.49 -12.59 -17.16
N LEU A 122 2.12 -13.40 -18.16
CA LEU A 122 3.03 -14.29 -18.90
C LEU A 122 3.98 -13.53 -19.82
N SER A 123 3.51 -12.49 -20.49
CA SER A 123 4.36 -11.63 -21.34
C SER A 123 5.43 -10.90 -20.52
N HIS A 124 5.13 -10.45 -19.30
CA HIS A 124 6.11 -9.74 -18.47
C HIS A 124 6.90 -10.65 -17.51
N PHE A 125 6.52 -11.93 -17.39
CA PHE A 125 7.20 -12.94 -16.59
C PHE A 125 8.72 -13.01 -16.82
N PRO A 126 9.24 -12.95 -18.07
CA PRO A 126 10.67 -13.04 -18.34
C PRO A 126 11.50 -11.96 -17.62
N PHE A 127 10.96 -10.75 -17.41
CA PHE A 127 11.67 -9.70 -16.68
C PHE A 127 11.99 -10.13 -15.25
N PHE A 128 11.00 -10.69 -14.56
CA PHE A 128 11.13 -11.15 -13.18
C PHE A 128 11.99 -12.41 -13.10
N ALA A 129 11.73 -13.40 -13.96
CA ALA A 129 12.48 -14.64 -14.02
C ALA A 129 13.98 -14.43 -14.30
N CYS A 130 14.33 -13.49 -15.19
CA CYS A 130 15.72 -13.20 -15.49
C CYS A 130 16.45 -12.50 -14.32
N LEU A 131 15.73 -11.70 -13.52
CA LEU A 131 16.25 -11.05 -12.32
C LEU A 131 16.42 -12.02 -11.14
N SER A 132 15.55 -13.05 -11.02
CA SER A 132 15.56 -14.01 -9.92
C SER A 132 16.53 -15.19 -10.13
N SER A 133 16.80 -15.54 -11.39
CA SER A 133 17.59 -16.70 -11.80
C SER A 133 18.98 -16.76 -11.18
N GLU A 134 19.43 -17.98 -10.87
CA GLU A 134 20.78 -18.27 -10.37
C GLU A 134 21.83 -18.19 -11.48
N PHE A 135 21.45 -18.49 -12.73
CA PHE A 135 22.32 -18.47 -13.90
C PHE A 135 22.44 -17.05 -14.47
N ARG A 136 23.15 -16.19 -13.73
CA ARG A 136 23.25 -14.74 -14.02
C ARG A 136 23.69 -14.40 -15.44
N LEU A 137 24.57 -15.20 -16.05
CA LEU A 137 25.09 -14.92 -17.38
C LEU A 137 24.01 -15.10 -18.46
N ILE A 138 23.40 -16.29 -18.54
CA ILE A 138 22.33 -16.59 -19.50
C ILE A 138 21.12 -15.68 -19.24
N SER A 139 20.73 -15.50 -17.98
CA SER A 139 19.58 -14.66 -17.63
C SER A 139 19.79 -13.19 -17.97
N SER A 140 21.01 -12.67 -17.85
CA SER A 140 21.34 -11.30 -18.24
C SER A 140 21.24 -11.07 -19.75
N ILE A 141 21.68 -12.03 -20.57
CA ILE A 141 21.61 -11.93 -22.04
C ILE A 141 20.16 -12.00 -22.51
N LEU A 142 19.41 -13.01 -22.05
CA LEU A 142 17.99 -13.18 -22.42
C LEU A 142 17.14 -11.99 -21.95
N GLY A 143 17.34 -11.53 -20.71
CA GLY A 143 16.65 -10.38 -20.16
C GLY A 143 16.98 -9.07 -20.88
N PHE A 144 18.24 -8.87 -21.28
CA PHE A 144 18.66 -7.71 -22.06
C PHE A 144 18.01 -7.69 -23.44
N ILE A 145 18.07 -8.79 -24.19
CA ILE A 145 17.46 -8.88 -25.52
C ILE A 145 15.95 -8.62 -25.43
N TYR A 146 15.29 -9.25 -24.46
CA TYR A 146 13.84 -9.08 -24.28
C TYR A 146 13.45 -7.64 -23.91
N SER A 147 14.16 -7.03 -22.95
CA SER A 147 13.91 -5.63 -22.58
C SER A 147 14.26 -4.65 -23.70
N LEU A 148 15.24 -4.95 -24.54
CA LEU A 148 15.62 -4.13 -25.69
C LEU A 148 14.52 -4.13 -26.76
N ILE A 149 13.94 -5.29 -27.05
CA ILE A 149 12.82 -5.43 -27.99
C ILE A 149 11.62 -4.60 -27.49
N TRP A 150 11.24 -4.76 -26.22
CA TRP A 150 10.16 -3.97 -25.61
C TRP A 150 10.47 -2.47 -25.65
N PHE A 151 11.67 -2.05 -25.28
CA PHE A 151 12.08 -0.65 -25.32
C PHE A 151 12.00 -0.08 -26.75
N ALA A 152 12.59 -0.76 -27.73
CA ALA A 152 12.62 -0.32 -29.12
C ALA A 152 11.21 -0.18 -29.70
N ILE A 153 10.33 -1.16 -29.47
CA ILE A 153 8.96 -1.12 -29.98
C ILE A 153 8.15 0.00 -29.32
N THR A 154 8.33 0.20 -28.01
CA THR A 154 7.66 1.29 -27.29
C THR A 154 8.14 2.66 -27.80
N VAL A 155 9.45 2.82 -28.05
CA VAL A 155 10.00 4.04 -28.67
C VAL A 155 9.45 4.26 -30.08
N LEU A 156 9.42 3.21 -30.91
CA LEU A 156 8.89 3.30 -32.28
C LEU A 156 7.40 3.71 -32.27
N HIS A 157 6.60 3.13 -31.38
CA HIS A 157 5.20 3.50 -31.21
C HIS A 157 5.04 5.00 -30.85
N ILE A 158 5.86 5.51 -29.93
CA ILE A 158 5.84 6.92 -29.52
C ILE A 158 6.28 7.85 -30.67
N VAL A 159 7.33 7.48 -31.40
CA VAL A 159 7.89 8.32 -32.49
C VAL A 159 6.96 8.36 -33.70
N GLN A 160 6.28 7.26 -34.03
CA GLN A 160 5.34 7.21 -35.15
C GLN A 160 4.12 8.12 -34.92
N CYS A 161 3.56 8.10 -33.71
CA CYS A 161 2.39 8.91 -33.35
C CYS A 161 2.57 9.56 -31.97
N PRO A 162 3.27 10.70 -31.90
CA PRO A 162 3.43 11.44 -30.64
C PRO A 162 2.14 12.19 -30.24
N HIS A 163 1.28 12.50 -31.21
CA HIS A 163 0.12 13.37 -31.05
C HIS A 163 -1.12 12.58 -30.67
N GLY A 164 -1.88 13.07 -29.69
CA GLY A 164 -3.23 12.61 -29.38
C GLY A 164 -4.25 13.72 -29.59
N GLN A 165 -5.52 13.33 -29.75
CA GLN A 165 -6.61 14.27 -30.05
C GLN A 165 -6.95 15.21 -28.87
N LEU A 166 -6.53 14.87 -27.66
CA LEU A 166 -7.00 15.48 -26.43
C LEU A 166 -5.98 16.42 -25.81
N ILE A 167 -4.80 15.94 -25.43
CA ILE A 167 -3.77 16.76 -24.75
C ILE A 167 -2.88 17.50 -25.77
N GLY A 168 -2.86 17.05 -27.03
CA GLY A 168 -2.09 17.66 -28.12
C GLY A 168 -0.86 16.84 -28.51
N ALA A 169 0.22 17.51 -28.90
CA ALA A 169 1.34 16.91 -29.61
C ALA A 169 2.17 15.85 -28.85
N TYR A 170 2.00 15.73 -27.53
CA TYR A 170 2.82 14.88 -26.65
C TYR A 170 2.01 13.88 -25.80
N GLU A 171 0.73 13.66 -26.11
CA GLU A 171 -0.15 12.81 -25.30
C GLU A 171 0.41 11.39 -25.09
N THR A 172 0.82 10.72 -26.17
CA THR A 172 1.36 9.35 -26.08
C THR A 172 2.68 9.31 -25.31
N VAL A 173 3.50 10.35 -25.40
CA VAL A 173 4.74 10.48 -24.62
C VAL A 173 4.42 10.54 -23.12
N ILE A 174 3.43 11.34 -22.72
CA ILE A 174 3.04 11.55 -21.31
C ILE A 174 2.51 10.24 -20.67
N PHE A 175 1.86 9.38 -21.46
CA PHE A 175 1.41 8.07 -21.00
C PHE A 175 2.53 7.04 -20.90
N TYR A 176 3.46 7.00 -21.87
CA TYR A 176 4.44 5.92 -21.97
C TYR A 176 5.80 6.20 -21.31
N TRP A 177 6.14 7.45 -20.99
CA TRP A 177 7.44 7.77 -20.38
C TRP A 177 7.76 7.04 -19.06
N PRO A 178 6.81 6.75 -18.12
CA PRO A 178 7.16 6.07 -16.88
C PRO A 178 7.58 4.62 -17.15
N SER A 179 6.87 3.93 -18.04
CA SER A 179 7.21 2.57 -18.47
C SER A 179 8.53 2.55 -19.24
N LEU A 180 8.77 3.55 -20.11
CA LEU A 180 10.01 3.68 -20.87
C LEU A 180 11.23 3.91 -19.96
N LEU A 181 11.09 4.75 -18.93
CA LEU A 181 12.12 4.95 -17.91
C LEU A 181 12.40 3.64 -17.15
N CYS A 182 11.35 2.88 -16.80
CA CYS A 182 11.51 1.59 -16.16
C CYS A 182 12.25 0.57 -17.06
N LEU A 183 11.90 0.50 -18.34
CA LEU A 183 12.57 -0.36 -19.32
C LEU A 183 14.04 0.04 -19.53
N ALA A 184 14.33 1.34 -19.63
CA ALA A 184 15.71 1.83 -19.73
C ALA A 184 16.56 1.47 -18.50
N PHE A 185 15.98 1.57 -17.30
CA PHE A 185 16.64 1.14 -16.07
C PHE A 185 16.89 -0.38 -16.07
N LEU A 186 15.91 -1.19 -16.51
CA LEU A 186 16.08 -2.64 -16.61
C LEU A 186 17.21 -3.02 -17.58
N LEU A 187 17.29 -2.35 -18.73
CA LEU A 187 18.39 -2.53 -19.69
C LEU A 187 19.75 -2.29 -19.02
N GLY A 188 19.91 -1.15 -18.35
CA GLY A 188 21.13 -0.83 -17.59
C GLY A 188 21.41 -1.87 -16.48
N ARG A 189 20.38 -2.37 -15.82
CA ARG A 189 20.50 -3.40 -14.78
C ARG A 189 20.97 -4.74 -15.36
N PHE A 190 20.46 -5.16 -16.51
CA PHE A 190 20.88 -6.39 -17.18
C PHE A 190 22.33 -6.29 -17.66
N VAL A 191 22.75 -5.14 -18.20
CA VAL A 191 24.16 -4.88 -18.53
C VAL A 191 25.05 -5.00 -17.29
N TYR A 192 24.64 -4.40 -16.15
CA TYR A 192 25.40 -4.54 -14.91
C TYR A 192 25.45 -5.99 -14.39
N MET A 193 24.35 -6.75 -14.50
CA MET A 193 24.36 -8.18 -14.17
C MET A 193 25.29 -8.98 -15.08
N PHE A 194 25.32 -8.66 -16.38
CA PHE A 194 26.21 -9.30 -17.34
C PHE A 194 27.68 -9.03 -17.02
N VAL A 195 28.06 -7.76 -16.81
CA VAL A 195 29.44 -7.38 -16.44
C VAL A 195 29.87 -8.07 -15.14
N LYS A 196 28.99 -8.12 -14.14
CA LYS A 196 29.28 -8.81 -12.87
C LYS A 196 29.42 -10.32 -13.06
N ALA A 197 28.53 -10.95 -13.84
CA ALA A 197 28.61 -12.37 -14.14
C ALA A 197 29.90 -12.72 -14.89
N LEU A 198 30.31 -11.86 -15.84
CA LEU A 198 31.54 -12.03 -16.60
C LEU A 198 32.78 -11.93 -15.70
N LYS A 199 32.84 -10.95 -14.80
CA LYS A 199 33.94 -10.82 -13.81
C LYS A 199 34.08 -12.05 -12.91
N ILE A 200 32.96 -12.61 -12.46
CA ILE A 200 32.95 -13.83 -11.65
C ILE A 200 33.41 -15.04 -12.48
N HIS A 201 32.93 -15.17 -13.72
CA HIS A 201 33.33 -16.27 -14.60
C HIS A 201 34.82 -16.21 -14.99
N LEU A 202 35.37 -15.00 -15.13
CA LEU A 202 36.79 -14.75 -15.36
C LEU A 202 37.65 -14.85 -14.09
N GLY A 203 37.06 -15.16 -12.93
CA GLY A 203 37.79 -15.34 -11.67
C GLY A 203 38.33 -14.05 -11.03
N LEU A 204 37.95 -12.86 -11.51
CA LEU A 204 38.36 -11.57 -10.93
C LEU A 204 37.61 -11.23 -9.63
N GLU A 205 36.43 -11.83 -9.41
CA GLU A 205 35.66 -11.70 -8.18
C GLU A 205 35.33 -13.09 -7.64
N VAL A 206 35.62 -13.33 -6.36
CA VAL A 206 35.21 -14.55 -5.65
C VAL A 206 33.69 -14.61 -5.65
N GLN A 207 33.13 -15.71 -6.14
CA GLN A 207 31.71 -16.01 -5.98
C GLN A 207 31.45 -16.07 -4.47
N ASN A 208 30.77 -15.08 -3.90
CA ASN A 208 30.24 -15.19 -2.53
C ASN A 208 29.27 -16.37 -2.55
N GLU A 209 29.81 -17.54 -2.21
CA GLU A 209 29.14 -18.82 -2.19
C GLU A 209 28.00 -18.78 -1.18
N GLU A 210 26.89 -19.36 -1.64
CA GLU A 210 25.64 -19.58 -0.94
C GLU A 210 24.93 -18.31 -0.48
N ARG A 211 23.75 -18.06 -1.06
CA ARG A 211 22.76 -17.15 -0.47
C ARG A 211 22.55 -17.63 0.96
N SER A 212 23.23 -17.01 1.93
CA SER A 212 23.01 -17.32 3.34
C SER A 212 21.52 -17.10 3.58
N PHE A 213 20.84 -18.15 4.02
CA PHE A 213 19.39 -18.10 4.28
C PHE A 213 19.02 -16.95 5.23
N LEU A 214 19.99 -16.51 6.05
CA LEU A 214 19.93 -15.30 6.85
C LEU A 214 20.54 -14.11 6.09
N GLU A 215 19.77 -13.06 5.92
CA GLU A 215 20.29 -11.81 5.35
C GLU A 215 21.09 -10.99 6.37
N VAL A 216 22.04 -10.18 5.87
CA VAL A 216 22.93 -9.34 6.69
C VAL A 216 22.13 -8.43 7.63
N HIS A 217 21.07 -7.79 7.13
CA HIS A 217 20.25 -6.87 7.92
C HIS A 217 19.51 -7.57 9.07
N GLN A 218 19.04 -8.81 8.84
CA GLN A 218 18.37 -9.62 9.87
C GLN A 218 19.38 -10.07 10.93
N ALA A 219 20.59 -10.45 10.52
CA ALA A 219 21.67 -10.80 11.44
C ALA A 219 22.07 -9.61 12.32
N GLU A 220 22.17 -8.41 11.74
CA GLU A 220 22.43 -7.17 12.49
C GLU A 220 21.33 -6.83 13.48
N HIS A 221 20.06 -7.01 13.08
CA HIS A 221 18.92 -6.82 13.97
C HIS A 221 18.99 -7.75 15.20
N VAL A 222 19.25 -9.05 15.00
CA VAL A 222 19.40 -10.01 16.11
C VAL A 222 20.62 -9.67 16.98
N LYS A 223 21.74 -9.27 16.35
CA LYS A 223 22.94 -8.81 17.07
C LYS A 223 22.65 -7.60 17.94
N GLN A 224 21.82 -6.67 17.47
CA GLN A 224 21.38 -5.51 18.24
C GLN A 224 20.47 -5.91 19.40
N LEU A 225 19.54 -6.85 19.18
CA LEU A 225 18.64 -7.34 20.24
C LEU A 225 19.40 -7.98 21.41
N MET A 226 20.52 -8.64 21.11
CA MET A 226 21.39 -9.27 22.12
C MET A 226 22.38 -8.30 22.78
N ARG A 227 22.53 -7.07 22.27
CA ARG A 227 23.39 -6.04 22.89
C ARG A 227 22.66 -5.41 24.08
N LYS A 228 23.42 -4.98 25.09
CA LYS A 228 22.88 -4.17 26.19
C LYS A 228 22.27 -2.89 25.60
N PRO A 229 21.04 -2.50 25.98
CA PRO A 229 20.47 -1.24 25.52
C PRO A 229 21.39 -0.08 25.93
N PRO A 230 21.61 0.91 25.05
CA PRO A 230 22.41 2.08 25.40
C PRO A 230 21.74 2.84 26.56
N GLU A 231 22.52 3.38 27.48
CA GLU A 231 22.03 4.05 28.70
C GLU A 231 21.34 5.40 28.42
N GLN A 232 21.49 5.94 27.20
CA GLN A 232 20.75 7.09 26.69
C GLN A 232 20.08 6.73 25.35
N GLU A 233 18.75 6.84 25.31
CA GLU A 233 18.03 6.90 24.03
C GLU A 233 18.39 8.23 23.35
N LYS A 234 18.92 8.16 22.12
CA LYS A 234 19.19 9.37 21.32
C LYS A 234 17.92 10.19 21.20
N GLU A 235 17.97 11.48 21.50
CA GLU A 235 16.86 12.39 21.27
C GLU A 235 16.53 12.45 19.78
N LYS A 236 15.42 11.82 19.39
CA LYS A 236 14.93 11.85 18.00
C LYS A 236 14.40 13.24 17.67
N SER A 237 14.67 13.73 16.45
CA SER A 237 14.06 14.95 15.91
C SER A 237 12.54 14.82 15.80
N TRP A 238 11.80 15.93 15.83
CA TRP A 238 10.33 15.97 15.64
C TRP A 238 9.90 15.21 14.37
N PHE A 239 10.63 15.39 13.27
CA PHE A 239 10.35 14.72 11.99
C PHE A 239 10.48 13.20 12.11
N GLN A 240 11.52 12.73 12.78
CA GLN A 240 11.75 11.29 13.02
C GLN A 240 10.69 10.68 13.94
N ARG A 241 10.20 11.46 14.92
CA ARG A 241 9.14 11.01 15.83
C ARG A 241 7.77 10.93 15.16
N ARG A 242 7.46 11.83 14.23
CA ARG A 242 6.10 12.01 13.71
C ARG A 242 5.88 11.47 12.29
N ILE A 243 6.87 11.61 11.40
CA ILE A 243 6.70 11.35 9.97
C ILE A 243 7.35 10.02 9.58
N TYR A 244 8.65 9.85 9.84
CA TYR A 244 9.33 8.61 9.48
C TYR A 244 10.59 8.34 10.29
N GLU A 245 10.60 7.22 11.00
CA GLU A 245 11.80 6.71 11.68
C GLU A 245 12.59 5.81 10.73
N TRP A 246 13.76 6.28 10.29
CA TRP A 246 14.72 5.49 9.53
C TRP A 246 15.31 4.40 10.41
N ASP A 247 15.09 3.14 10.04
CA ASP A 247 15.72 1.99 10.67
C ASP A 247 16.69 1.32 9.68
N PRO A 248 18.01 1.34 9.95
CA PRO A 248 18.99 0.71 9.09
C PRO A 248 18.87 -0.83 9.08
N TYR A 249 18.28 -1.43 10.11
CA TYR A 249 18.19 -2.89 10.27
C TYR A 249 16.89 -3.49 9.73
N PHE A 250 16.05 -2.68 9.09
CA PHE A 250 14.78 -3.12 8.54
C PHE A 250 14.72 -2.87 7.03
N GLN A 251 14.42 -3.93 6.28
CA GLN A 251 14.18 -3.84 4.85
C GLN A 251 12.75 -4.24 4.51
N PHE A 252 12.14 -3.52 3.57
CA PHE A 252 10.83 -3.89 3.06
C PHE A 252 10.96 -5.08 2.10
N PRO A 253 10.03 -6.06 2.14
CA PRO A 253 9.97 -7.11 1.13
C PRO A 253 9.81 -6.53 -0.27
N SER A 254 10.36 -7.23 -1.27
CA SER A 254 10.28 -6.80 -2.68
C SER A 254 8.83 -6.61 -3.16
N ARG A 255 7.90 -7.43 -2.66
CA ARG A 255 6.46 -7.33 -2.92
C ARG A 255 5.86 -5.98 -2.50
N MET A 256 6.23 -5.47 -1.32
CA MET A 256 5.70 -4.20 -0.81
C MET A 256 6.21 -3.01 -1.63
N ILE A 257 7.50 -3.03 -2.00
CA ILE A 257 8.09 -2.00 -2.88
C ILE A 257 7.48 -2.09 -4.28
N GLY A 258 7.33 -3.29 -4.83
CA GLY A 258 6.70 -3.51 -6.13
C GLY A 258 5.27 -3.00 -6.20
N ALA A 259 4.44 -3.35 -5.20
CA ALA A 259 3.08 -2.85 -5.11
C ALA A 259 3.03 -1.32 -4.99
N THR A 260 3.96 -0.70 -4.24
CA THR A 260 3.99 0.76 -4.08
C THR A 260 4.43 1.49 -5.35
N VAL A 261 5.48 1.00 -6.03
CA VAL A 261 5.95 1.59 -7.30
C VAL A 261 4.87 1.46 -8.37
N LEU A 262 4.25 0.28 -8.46
CA LEU A 262 3.14 0.05 -9.39
C LEU A 262 1.94 0.95 -9.05
N ALA A 263 1.54 1.04 -7.78
CA ALA A 263 0.45 1.92 -7.36
C ALA A 263 0.75 3.39 -7.67
N PHE A 264 2.00 3.84 -7.52
CA PHE A 264 2.39 5.22 -7.84
C PHE A 264 2.27 5.52 -9.34
N ILE A 265 2.75 4.61 -10.20
CA ILE A 265 2.65 4.77 -11.66
C ILE A 265 1.20 4.65 -12.11
N CYS A 266 0.44 3.68 -11.59
CA CYS A 266 -0.99 3.53 -11.88
C CYS A 266 -1.79 4.77 -11.46
N LEU A 267 -1.51 5.34 -10.28
CA LEU A 267 -2.15 6.58 -9.81
C LEU A 267 -1.82 7.75 -10.74
N TYR A 268 -0.55 7.90 -11.16
CA TYR A 268 -0.15 8.90 -12.14
C TYR A 268 -0.93 8.74 -13.45
N LEU A 269 -0.97 7.53 -14.01
CA LEU A 269 -1.69 7.26 -15.26
C LEU A 269 -3.19 7.57 -15.11
N PHE A 270 -3.79 7.20 -13.98
CA PHE A 270 -5.20 7.48 -13.71
C PHE A 270 -5.48 8.99 -13.63
N ILE A 271 -4.61 9.77 -12.98
CA ILE A 271 -4.72 11.24 -12.92
C ILE A 271 -4.59 11.85 -14.32
N ILE A 272 -3.69 11.33 -15.17
CA ILE A 272 -3.56 11.81 -16.56
C ILE A 272 -4.82 11.48 -17.37
N ILE A 273 -5.38 10.26 -17.24
CA ILE A 273 -6.65 9.89 -17.89
C ILE A 273 -7.76 10.83 -17.45
N GLU A 274 -7.86 11.09 -16.15
CA GLU A 274 -8.86 12.01 -15.61
C GLU A 274 -8.66 13.43 -16.13
N PHE A 275 -7.41 13.90 -16.22
CA PHE A 275 -7.09 15.19 -16.81
C PHE A 275 -7.45 15.25 -18.31
N CYS A 276 -7.23 14.17 -19.07
CA CYS A 276 -7.72 14.04 -20.44
C CYS A 276 -9.25 14.23 -20.46
N MET A 277 -9.97 13.42 -19.69
CA MET A 277 -11.44 13.49 -19.61
C MET A 277 -11.94 14.88 -19.21
N TYR A 278 -11.25 15.53 -18.26
CA TYR A 278 -11.53 16.92 -17.89
C TYR A 278 -11.36 17.87 -19.07
N THR A 279 -10.23 17.82 -19.80
CA THR A 279 -10.02 18.70 -20.97
C THR A 279 -11.06 18.47 -22.08
N TYR A 280 -11.50 17.22 -22.29
CA TYR A 280 -12.58 16.90 -23.23
C TYR A 280 -13.89 17.56 -22.79
N ILE A 281 -14.30 17.34 -21.54
CA ILE A 281 -15.54 17.90 -20.98
C ILE A 281 -15.48 19.43 -21.00
N VAL A 282 -14.34 20.04 -20.67
CA VAL A 282 -14.18 21.50 -20.72
C VAL A 282 -14.36 22.03 -22.14
N ARG A 283 -13.80 21.38 -23.17
CA ARG A 283 -14.00 21.79 -24.57
C ARG A 283 -15.47 21.73 -25.00
N GLU A 284 -16.16 20.66 -24.65
CA GLU A 284 -17.60 20.52 -24.91
C GLU A 284 -18.42 21.59 -24.16
N LEU A 285 -18.03 21.90 -22.91
CA LEU A 285 -18.65 22.96 -22.13
C LEU A 285 -18.34 24.36 -22.68
N ASP A 286 -17.15 24.61 -23.21
CA ASP A 286 -16.77 25.89 -23.84
C ASP A 286 -17.58 26.12 -25.12
N MET A 287 -17.73 25.09 -25.98
CA MET A 287 -18.59 25.14 -27.16
C MET A 287 -20.05 25.42 -26.79
N PHE A 288 -20.54 24.81 -25.70
CA PHE A 288 -21.88 25.08 -25.18
C PHE A 288 -22.02 26.50 -24.63
N GLU A 289 -20.99 27.02 -23.96
CA GLU A 289 -20.93 28.38 -23.42
C GLU A 289 -20.97 29.44 -24.53
N GLU A 290 -20.22 29.25 -25.62
CA GLU A 290 -20.29 30.08 -26.83
C GLU A 290 -21.69 30.08 -27.46
N GLY A 291 -22.33 28.90 -27.52
CA GLY A 291 -23.72 28.77 -27.97
C GLY A 291 -24.69 29.58 -27.11
N LEU A 292 -24.53 29.54 -25.79
CA LEU A 292 -25.34 30.33 -24.85
C LEU A 292 -25.10 31.84 -25.00
N GLU A 293 -23.85 32.29 -25.20
CA GLU A 293 -23.54 33.70 -25.44
C GLU A 293 -24.19 34.22 -26.73
N SER A 294 -24.15 33.43 -27.80
CA SER A 294 -24.81 33.78 -29.07
C SER A 294 -26.33 33.95 -28.91
N TYR A 295 -26.96 33.10 -28.08
CA TYR A 295 -28.38 33.21 -27.76
C TYR A 295 -28.69 34.47 -26.95
N ILE A 296 -27.90 34.78 -25.91
CA ILE A 296 -28.09 36.01 -25.11
C ILE A 296 -27.99 37.25 -25.99
N ALA A 297 -26.99 37.31 -26.88
CA ALA A 297 -26.81 38.41 -27.82
C ALA A 297 -28.02 38.57 -28.77
N SER A 298 -28.67 37.47 -29.17
CA SER A 298 -29.84 37.52 -30.04
C SER A 298 -31.13 38.04 -29.37
N VAL A 299 -31.23 37.95 -28.04
CA VAL A 299 -32.46 38.29 -27.28
C VAL A 299 -32.36 39.67 -26.58
N ASN A 300 -31.29 40.44 -26.79
CA ASN A 300 -31.07 41.76 -26.18
C ASN A 300 -31.36 41.78 -24.66
N GLU A 301 -30.87 40.77 -23.92
CA GLU A 301 -30.97 40.60 -22.45
C GLU A 301 -32.37 40.50 -21.82
N THR A 302 -33.45 40.89 -22.52
CA THR A 302 -34.83 40.97 -21.98
C THR A 302 -35.59 39.64 -21.90
N GLY A 303 -34.97 38.54 -22.35
CA GLY A 303 -35.56 37.21 -22.30
C GLY A 303 -35.78 36.70 -20.86
N VAL A 304 -36.93 36.09 -20.61
CA VAL A 304 -37.27 35.46 -19.30
C VAL A 304 -36.22 34.41 -18.87
N LEU A 305 -35.49 33.82 -19.83
CA LEU A 305 -34.48 32.79 -19.61
C LEU A 305 -33.06 33.32 -19.33
N THR A 306 -32.77 34.60 -19.62
CA THR A 306 -31.45 35.22 -19.44
C THR A 306 -30.87 35.04 -18.02
N PRO A 307 -31.61 35.26 -16.91
CA PRO A 307 -31.05 35.08 -15.57
C PRO A 307 -30.74 33.61 -15.22
N ALA A 308 -31.48 32.65 -15.79
CA ALA A 308 -31.20 31.23 -15.59
C ALA A 308 -29.93 30.81 -16.34
N ILE A 309 -29.71 31.33 -17.54
CA ILE A 309 -28.50 31.06 -18.34
C ILE A 309 -27.25 31.59 -17.63
N LEU A 310 -27.33 32.79 -17.05
CA LEU A 310 -26.21 33.42 -16.36
C LEU A 310 -25.79 32.61 -15.10
N ARG A 311 -26.76 32.04 -14.38
CA ARG A 311 -26.52 31.12 -13.25
C ARG A 311 -25.84 29.82 -13.69
N ILE A 312 -26.23 29.26 -14.83
CA ILE A 312 -25.63 28.05 -15.38
C ILE A 312 -24.18 28.32 -15.79
N LYS A 313 -23.90 29.46 -16.43
CA LYS A 313 -22.54 29.88 -16.79
C LYS A 313 -21.64 30.01 -15.57
N GLU A 314 -22.13 30.65 -14.52
CA GLU A 314 -21.41 30.77 -13.25
C GLU A 314 -21.12 29.39 -12.63
N LEU A 315 -22.10 28.48 -12.62
CA LEU A 315 -21.90 27.10 -12.13
C LEU A 315 -20.84 26.35 -12.92
N ILE A 316 -20.86 26.47 -14.24
CA ILE A 316 -19.87 25.83 -15.12
C ILE A 316 -18.46 26.37 -14.80
N ASN A 317 -18.28 27.68 -14.70
CA ASN A 317 -16.98 28.28 -14.40
C ASN A 317 -16.46 27.87 -13.01
N VAL A 318 -17.34 27.89 -11.99
CA VAL A 318 -17.00 27.43 -10.63
C VAL A 318 -16.63 25.94 -10.63
N ALA A 319 -17.40 25.10 -11.32
CA ALA A 319 -17.13 23.67 -11.42
C ALA A 319 -15.78 23.40 -12.12
N LYS A 320 -15.48 24.09 -13.23
CA LYS A 320 -14.20 24.00 -13.95
C LYS A 320 -13.02 24.29 -13.01
N GLY A 321 -13.09 25.38 -12.23
CA GLY A 321 -12.03 25.79 -11.31
C GLY A 321 -11.88 24.87 -10.09
N VAL A 322 -12.99 24.47 -9.46
CA VAL A 322 -12.97 23.57 -8.30
C VAL A 322 -12.42 22.20 -8.69
N TRP A 323 -12.86 21.64 -9.81
CA TRP A 323 -12.42 20.32 -10.27
C TRP A 323 -10.89 20.25 -10.43
N MET A 324 -10.29 21.29 -11.02
CA MET A 324 -8.83 21.39 -11.18
C MET A 324 -8.09 21.48 -9.84
N LEU A 325 -8.60 22.29 -8.90
CA LEU A 325 -8.00 22.40 -7.57
C LEU A 325 -8.06 21.06 -6.83
N THR A 326 -9.18 20.33 -6.97
CA THR A 326 -9.39 19.08 -6.25
C THR A 326 -8.58 17.92 -6.81
N ILE A 327 -8.25 17.90 -8.11
CA ILE A 327 -7.28 16.94 -8.67
C ILE A 327 -5.95 17.02 -7.91
N PHE A 328 -5.44 18.24 -7.69
CA PHE A 328 -4.19 18.44 -6.97
C PHE A 328 -4.29 18.04 -5.49
N SER A 329 -5.36 18.42 -4.79
CA SER A 329 -5.51 18.04 -3.38
C SER A 329 -5.72 16.53 -3.20
N ALA A 330 -6.53 15.89 -4.04
CA ALA A 330 -6.79 14.45 -3.98
C ALA A 330 -5.53 13.65 -4.28
N SER A 331 -4.77 14.02 -5.31
CA SER A 331 -3.51 13.37 -5.67
C SER A 331 -2.49 13.46 -4.53
N LEU A 332 -2.34 14.64 -3.91
CA LEU A 332 -1.46 14.82 -2.75
C LEU A 332 -1.88 13.93 -1.56
N THR A 333 -3.19 13.79 -1.30
CA THR A 333 -3.69 12.90 -0.23
C THR A 333 -3.40 11.43 -0.50
N CYS A 334 -3.58 10.94 -1.73
CA CYS A 334 -3.29 9.55 -2.08
C CYS A 334 -1.79 9.24 -2.06
N ILE A 335 -0.94 10.15 -2.53
CA ILE A 335 0.52 10.01 -2.43
C ILE A 335 0.96 9.93 -0.97
N SER A 336 0.40 10.79 -0.11
CA SER A 336 0.61 10.75 1.34
C SER A 336 0.23 9.38 1.94
N TYR A 337 -0.88 8.78 1.50
CA TYR A 337 -1.28 7.45 1.98
C TYR A 337 -0.34 6.34 1.55
N LEU A 338 0.20 6.36 0.33
CA LEU A 338 1.17 5.36 -0.12
C LEU A 338 2.39 5.31 0.81
N PHE A 339 2.96 6.48 1.14
CA PHE A 339 4.07 6.56 2.09
C PHE A 339 3.65 6.15 3.53
N HIS A 340 2.45 6.54 3.95
CA HIS A 340 1.95 6.20 5.27
C HIS A 340 1.71 4.69 5.43
N ILE A 341 1.25 3.99 4.39
CA ILE A 341 1.04 2.53 4.41
C ILE A 341 2.37 1.80 4.60
N LEU A 342 3.45 2.25 3.95
CA LEU A 342 4.80 1.71 4.18
C LEU A 342 5.27 1.92 5.62
N ALA A 343 5.03 3.12 6.19
CA ALA A 343 5.35 3.39 7.58
C ALA A 343 4.55 2.50 8.55
N CYS A 344 3.25 2.30 8.27
CA CYS A 344 2.38 1.40 9.04
C CYS A 344 2.83 -0.05 8.96
N TYR A 345 3.18 -0.54 7.77
CA TYR A 345 3.69 -1.90 7.57
C TYR A 345 4.88 -2.18 8.51
N ARG A 346 5.90 -1.31 8.46
CA ARG A 346 7.09 -1.41 9.32
C ARG A 346 6.71 -1.44 10.81
N LYS A 347 5.80 -0.55 11.22
CA LYS A 347 5.38 -0.45 12.62
C LYS A 347 4.64 -1.72 13.08
N HIS A 348 3.75 -2.24 12.24
CA HIS A 348 2.94 -3.42 12.56
C HIS A 348 3.77 -4.71 12.59
N ILE A 349 4.67 -4.91 11.61
CA ILE A 349 5.51 -6.12 11.56
C ILE A 349 6.49 -6.17 12.75
N LYS A 350 7.07 -5.03 13.16
CA LYS A 350 7.92 -4.97 14.35
C LYS A 350 7.18 -5.27 15.65
N ARG A 351 5.95 -4.75 15.80
CA ARG A 351 5.09 -5.08 16.95
C ARG A 351 4.76 -6.57 16.98
N LEU A 352 4.51 -7.16 15.81
CA LEU A 352 4.32 -8.60 15.69
C LEU A 352 5.58 -9.39 16.06
N TRP A 353 6.78 -8.96 15.66
CA TRP A 353 8.04 -9.59 16.10
C TRP A 353 8.22 -9.56 17.63
N LEU A 354 7.75 -8.49 18.30
CA LEU A 354 7.73 -8.39 19.76
C LEU A 354 6.63 -9.25 20.41
N GLY A 355 5.70 -9.80 19.63
CA GLY A 355 4.53 -10.53 20.14
C GLY A 355 3.38 -9.63 20.63
N GLU A 356 3.45 -8.32 20.41
CA GLU A 356 2.41 -7.37 20.79
C GLU A 356 1.24 -7.41 19.80
N LYS A 357 0.17 -8.12 20.15
CA LYS A 357 -1.05 -8.23 19.33
C LYS A 357 -2.13 -7.18 19.65
N ASN A 358 -1.90 -6.27 20.60
CA ASN A 358 -2.90 -5.32 21.10
C ASN A 358 -3.43 -4.34 20.03
N PHE A 359 -2.69 -4.13 18.94
CA PHE A 359 -3.12 -3.27 17.84
C PHE A 359 -4.07 -3.97 16.86
N ILE A 360 -4.17 -5.30 16.95
CA ILE A 360 -5.04 -6.14 16.11
C ILE A 360 -6.29 -6.48 16.92
N PRO A 361 -7.49 -6.44 16.31
CA PRO A 361 -8.69 -6.86 17.00
C PRO A 361 -8.64 -8.33 17.42
N LEU A 362 -9.28 -8.66 18.55
CA LEU A 362 -9.20 -9.99 19.18
C LEU A 362 -9.58 -11.13 18.23
N LYS A 363 -10.58 -10.93 17.36
CA LYS A 363 -11.02 -11.92 16.37
C LYS A 363 -9.92 -12.32 15.38
N PHE A 364 -8.93 -11.46 15.16
CA PHE A 364 -7.86 -11.66 14.19
C PHE A 364 -6.52 -12.03 14.81
N HIS A 365 -6.47 -12.35 16.12
CA HIS A 365 -5.21 -12.73 16.76
C HIS A 365 -4.63 -14.04 16.25
N ASN A 366 -5.50 -14.94 15.76
CA ASN A 366 -5.16 -16.24 15.19
C ASN A 366 -5.92 -16.41 13.87
N PRO A 367 -5.46 -15.79 12.77
CA PRO A 367 -6.11 -15.97 11.48
C PRO A 367 -5.92 -17.41 10.97
N SER A 368 -6.87 -17.91 10.18
CA SER A 368 -6.71 -19.22 9.55
C SER A 368 -5.57 -19.20 8.52
N SER A 369 -4.78 -20.28 8.48
CA SER A 369 -3.60 -20.35 7.61
C SER A 369 -3.97 -20.27 6.13
N SER A 370 -5.07 -20.91 5.72
CA SER A 370 -5.57 -20.85 4.34
C SER A 370 -5.95 -19.42 3.93
N ASN A 371 -6.72 -18.71 4.77
CA ASN A 371 -7.10 -17.33 4.47
C ASN A 371 -5.88 -16.40 4.47
N SER A 372 -4.89 -16.67 5.30
CA SER A 372 -3.65 -15.87 5.36
C SER A 372 -2.82 -16.04 4.07
N VAL A 373 -2.73 -17.25 3.53
CA VAL A 373 -2.06 -17.52 2.24
C VAL A 373 -2.80 -16.88 1.07
N VAL A 374 -4.14 -16.92 1.08
CA VAL A 374 -4.94 -16.23 0.06
C VAL A 374 -4.81 -14.70 0.19
N ALA A 375 -4.74 -14.20 1.42
CA ALA A 375 -4.58 -12.78 1.72
C ALA A 375 -3.27 -12.19 1.18
N ILE A 376 -2.14 -12.88 1.34
CA ILE A 376 -0.86 -12.42 0.79
C ILE A 376 -0.89 -12.32 -0.74
N ALA A 377 -1.59 -13.23 -1.42
CA ALA A 377 -1.76 -13.21 -2.87
C ALA A 377 -2.67 -12.05 -3.33
N ARG A 378 -3.75 -11.77 -2.60
CA ARG A 378 -4.71 -10.70 -2.93
C ARG A 378 -4.20 -9.30 -2.63
N TYR A 379 -3.38 -9.14 -1.59
CA TYR A 379 -3.01 -7.84 -1.05
C TYR A 379 -2.45 -6.88 -2.11
N SER A 380 -1.48 -7.30 -2.92
CA SER A 380 -0.80 -6.40 -3.86
C SER A 380 -1.76 -5.80 -4.89
N GLY A 381 -2.69 -6.60 -5.42
CA GLY A 381 -3.71 -6.12 -6.37
C GLY A 381 -4.75 -5.23 -5.70
N TRP A 382 -5.24 -5.63 -4.51
CA TRP A 382 -6.21 -4.84 -3.77
C TRP A 382 -5.65 -3.50 -3.32
N GLN A 383 -4.38 -3.44 -2.90
CA GLN A 383 -3.73 -2.19 -2.54
C GLN A 383 -3.75 -1.15 -3.67
N ILE A 384 -3.53 -1.59 -4.91
CA ILE A 384 -3.58 -0.71 -6.08
C ILE A 384 -5.02 -0.29 -6.35
N ALA A 385 -5.95 -1.25 -6.38
CA ALA A 385 -7.36 -0.98 -6.66
C ALA A 385 -8.01 -0.02 -5.65
N TYR A 386 -7.76 -0.20 -4.35
CA TYR A 386 -8.29 0.68 -3.30
C TYR A 386 -7.70 2.08 -3.36
N ILE A 387 -6.44 2.24 -3.77
CA ILE A 387 -5.85 3.58 -3.95
C ILE A 387 -6.48 4.29 -5.15
N LEU A 388 -6.73 3.60 -6.25
CA LEU A 388 -7.38 4.17 -7.44
C LEU A 388 -8.85 4.55 -7.15
N TRP A 389 -9.64 3.62 -6.61
CA TRP A 389 -11.03 3.91 -6.21
C TRP A 389 -11.11 4.95 -5.10
N GLY A 390 -10.20 4.87 -4.14
CA GLY A 390 -10.12 5.84 -3.06
C GLY A 390 -9.78 7.24 -3.56
N TYR A 391 -8.89 7.37 -4.54
CA TYR A 391 -8.61 8.64 -5.21
C TYR A 391 -9.89 9.21 -5.84
N LEU A 392 -10.62 8.43 -6.64
CA LEU A 392 -11.85 8.87 -7.29
C LEU A 392 -12.90 9.35 -6.28
N ILE A 393 -13.14 8.57 -5.22
CA ILE A 393 -14.14 8.90 -4.19
C ILE A 393 -13.74 10.16 -3.41
N ILE A 394 -12.47 10.24 -2.99
CA ILE A 394 -11.94 11.41 -2.29
C ILE A 394 -12.05 12.65 -3.17
N HIS A 395 -11.72 12.54 -4.45
CA HIS A 395 -11.79 13.63 -5.40
C HIS A 395 -13.22 14.14 -5.62
N VAL A 396 -14.19 13.25 -5.85
CA VAL A 396 -15.61 13.62 -5.98
C VAL A 396 -16.10 14.34 -4.72
N VAL A 397 -15.80 13.80 -3.54
CA VAL A 397 -16.24 14.42 -2.29
C VAL A 397 -15.55 15.76 -2.03
N GLN A 398 -14.25 15.88 -2.31
CA GLN A 398 -13.53 17.15 -2.25
C GLN A 398 -14.13 18.18 -3.23
N CYS A 399 -14.53 17.75 -4.43
CA CYS A 399 -15.19 18.61 -5.42
C CYS A 399 -16.55 19.12 -4.91
N LEU A 400 -17.38 18.24 -4.33
CA LEU A 400 -18.65 18.64 -3.73
C LEU A 400 -18.45 19.66 -2.61
N PHE A 401 -17.48 19.44 -1.72
CA PHE A 401 -17.12 20.41 -0.68
C PHE A 401 -16.58 21.71 -1.26
N GLY A 402 -15.76 21.65 -2.32
CA GLY A 402 -15.23 22.82 -3.00
C GLY A 402 -16.34 23.69 -3.61
N VAL A 403 -17.32 23.08 -4.30
CA VAL A 403 -18.49 23.80 -4.84
C VAL A 403 -19.32 24.42 -3.71
N MET A 404 -19.55 23.69 -2.62
CA MET A 404 -20.25 24.23 -1.44
C MET A 404 -19.52 25.43 -0.83
N ILE A 405 -18.19 25.41 -0.76
CA ILE A 405 -17.37 26.53 -0.27
C ILE A 405 -17.44 27.72 -1.24
N MET A 406 -17.38 27.47 -2.55
CA MET A 406 -17.46 28.53 -3.55
C MET A 406 -18.80 29.27 -3.48
N TYR A 407 -19.92 28.56 -3.48
CA TYR A 407 -21.25 29.17 -3.36
C TYR A 407 -21.55 29.73 -1.97
N GLY A 408 -21.06 29.07 -0.92
CA GLY A 408 -21.32 29.46 0.46
C GLY A 408 -20.48 30.64 0.96
N LEU A 409 -19.24 30.78 0.49
CA LEU A 409 -18.27 31.75 1.00
C LEU A 409 -17.72 32.70 -0.06
N VAL A 410 -17.30 32.19 -1.22
CA VAL A 410 -16.51 32.98 -2.18
C VAL A 410 -17.40 33.86 -3.06
N LEU A 411 -18.43 33.28 -3.68
CA LEU A 411 -19.34 34.00 -4.57
C LEU A 411 -20.07 35.16 -3.87
N PRO A 412 -20.64 35.01 -2.66
CA PRO A 412 -21.31 36.12 -1.98
C PRO A 412 -20.36 37.27 -1.67
N VAL A 413 -19.08 36.99 -1.41
CA VAL A 413 -18.06 38.02 -1.20
C VAL A 413 -17.76 38.78 -2.49
N ILE A 414 -17.64 38.07 -3.63
CA ILE A 414 -17.41 38.69 -4.94
C ILE A 414 -18.62 39.54 -5.38
N HIS A 415 -19.85 39.08 -5.13
CA HIS A 415 -21.09 39.77 -5.49
C HIS A 415 -21.46 40.92 -4.52
N ASN A 416 -20.55 41.34 -3.63
CA ASN A 416 -20.79 42.35 -2.59
C ASN A 416 -21.97 42.03 -1.62
N GLN A 417 -22.41 40.77 -1.56
CA GLN A 417 -23.42 40.26 -0.61
C GLN A 417 -22.78 39.60 0.63
N GLY A 418 -21.46 39.79 0.84
CA GLY A 418 -20.70 39.17 1.92
C GLY A 418 -21.24 39.49 3.32
N LEU A 419 -21.84 40.67 3.53
CA LEU A 419 -22.44 41.04 4.81
C LEU A 419 -23.68 40.19 5.14
N GLU A 420 -24.53 39.88 4.16
CA GLU A 420 -25.71 39.04 4.35
C GLU A 420 -25.31 37.59 4.62
N MET A 421 -24.33 37.08 3.86
CA MET A 421 -23.70 35.79 4.10
C MET A 421 -23.11 35.71 5.53
N LEU A 422 -22.36 36.74 5.95
CA LEU A 422 -21.74 36.78 7.28
C LEU A 422 -22.79 36.87 8.40
N LYS A 423 -23.90 37.59 8.17
CA LYS A 423 -25.06 37.57 9.08
C LYS A 423 -25.67 36.17 9.18
N GLY A 424 -25.89 35.50 8.05
CA GLY A 424 -26.41 34.13 8.00
C GLY A 424 -25.51 33.12 8.72
N LEU A 425 -24.21 33.13 8.41
CA LEU A 425 -23.19 32.32 9.08
C LEU A 425 -23.08 32.67 10.56
N GLY A 426 -23.16 33.96 10.91
CA GLY A 426 -23.14 34.44 12.28
C GLY A 426 -24.31 33.88 13.10
N ILE A 427 -25.52 33.86 12.53
CA ILE A 427 -26.71 33.24 13.15
C ILE A 427 -26.49 31.73 13.31
N GLY A 428 -25.95 31.04 12.30
CA GLY A 428 -25.63 29.61 12.37
C GLY A 428 -24.59 29.30 13.46
N ILE A 429 -23.49 30.04 13.51
CA ILE A 429 -22.44 29.88 14.53
C ILE A 429 -23.00 30.20 15.92
N LEU A 430 -23.83 31.24 16.05
CA LEU A 430 -24.45 31.61 17.32
C LEU A 430 -25.39 30.51 17.82
N THR A 431 -26.23 29.94 16.96
CA THR A 431 -27.14 28.83 17.33
C THR A 431 -26.36 27.59 17.77
N ILE A 432 -25.31 27.18 17.04
CA ILE A 432 -24.43 26.08 17.46
C ILE A 432 -23.72 26.41 18.78
N SER A 433 -23.23 27.64 18.94
CA SER A 433 -22.54 28.09 20.15
C SER A 433 -23.45 28.10 21.38
N ILE A 434 -24.72 28.51 21.23
CA ILE A 434 -25.73 28.44 22.29
C ILE A 434 -25.96 26.99 22.68
N VAL A 435 -26.17 26.10 21.71
CA VAL A 435 -26.40 24.66 21.95
C VAL A 435 -25.23 24.02 22.69
N VAL A 436 -23.99 24.22 22.21
CA VAL A 436 -22.77 23.71 22.86
C VAL A 436 -22.56 24.36 24.22
N GLY A 437 -22.81 25.66 24.34
CA GLY A 437 -22.75 26.41 25.59
C GLY A 437 -23.69 25.86 26.65
N LEU A 438 -24.93 25.54 26.28
CA LEU A 438 -25.92 24.90 27.16
C LEU A 438 -25.47 23.50 27.60
N MET A 439 -24.89 22.69 26.71
CA MET A 439 -24.32 21.38 27.07
C MET A 439 -23.17 21.52 28.08
N VAL A 440 -22.25 22.47 27.87
CA VAL A 440 -21.14 22.74 28.80
C VAL A 440 -21.66 23.27 30.14
N LEU A 441 -22.69 24.13 30.12
CA LEU A 441 -23.33 24.65 31.32
C LEU A 441 -23.97 23.53 32.14
N GLN A 442 -24.71 22.61 31.50
CA GLN A 442 -25.27 21.43 32.15
C GLN A 442 -24.17 20.59 32.83
N LEU A 443 -23.06 20.34 32.14
CA LEU A 443 -21.92 19.61 32.69
C LEU A 443 -21.31 20.33 33.91
N LYS A 444 -21.15 21.65 33.84
CA LYS A 444 -20.62 22.45 34.96
C LYS A 444 -21.55 22.46 36.16
N ILE A 445 -22.86 22.63 35.95
CA ILE A 445 -23.87 22.57 37.02
C ILE A 445 -23.83 21.19 37.68
N ALA A 446 -23.82 20.11 36.88
CA ALA A 446 -23.77 18.76 37.40
C ALA A 446 -22.49 18.48 38.19
N ALA A 447 -21.34 18.92 37.68
CA ALA A 447 -20.06 18.74 38.34
C ALA A 447 -19.92 19.58 39.63
N ARG A 448 -20.54 20.77 39.69
CA ARG A 448 -20.43 21.67 40.84
C ARG A 448 -21.42 21.33 41.95
N PHE A 449 -22.70 21.12 41.62
CA PHE A 449 -23.80 20.98 42.58
C PHE A 449 -24.12 19.53 42.96
N PHE A 450 -24.00 18.58 42.02
CA PHE A 450 -24.42 17.20 42.25
C PHE A 450 -23.28 16.23 42.56
N LEU A 451 -22.02 16.54 42.23
CA LEU A 451 -20.88 15.69 42.63
C LEU A 451 -20.40 16.01 44.05
N GLN A 452 -20.11 14.95 44.81
CA GLN A 452 -19.46 15.04 46.11
C GLN A 452 -18.08 15.74 46.02
N PRO A 453 -17.64 16.39 47.11
CA PRO A 453 -16.30 16.97 47.17
C PRO A 453 -15.22 15.88 47.01
N LYS A 454 -14.02 16.31 46.64
CA LYS A 454 -12.89 15.39 46.45
C LYS A 454 -12.57 14.64 47.74
N ILE A 455 -12.36 13.33 47.66
CA ILE A 455 -12.01 12.49 48.82
C ILE A 455 -10.60 12.81 49.30
N LYS A 456 -9.67 13.08 48.36
CA LYS A 456 -8.32 13.57 48.66
C LYS A 456 -8.07 14.89 47.92
N PRO A 457 -7.39 15.88 48.55
CA PRO A 457 -7.10 17.16 47.90
C PRO A 457 -6.19 17.03 46.66
N GLY A 458 -5.42 15.94 46.56
CA GLY A 458 -4.55 15.62 45.40
C GLY A 458 -5.24 14.98 44.20
N ASP A 459 -6.52 14.60 44.28
CA ASP A 459 -7.21 13.94 43.17
C ASP A 459 -7.60 14.95 42.07
N LYS A 460 -7.35 14.60 40.80
CA LYS A 460 -7.66 15.48 39.66
C LYS A 460 -9.17 15.67 39.43
N GLN A 461 -9.99 14.66 39.74
CA GLN A 461 -11.43 14.64 39.49
C GLN A 461 -12.21 14.43 40.79
N LYS A 462 -13.44 14.94 40.86
CA LYS A 462 -14.37 14.63 41.94
C LYS A 462 -14.83 13.17 41.83
N PRO A 463 -15.11 12.47 42.94
CA PRO A 463 -15.64 11.10 42.89
C PRO A 463 -17.03 11.08 42.22
N LEU A 464 -17.35 9.97 41.54
CA LEU A 464 -18.67 9.70 40.96
C LEU A 464 -19.69 9.32 42.06
N ALA A 465 -19.89 10.21 43.01
CA ALA A 465 -20.85 10.04 44.08
C ALA A 465 -21.75 11.28 44.13
N LEU A 466 -23.06 11.04 44.13
CA LEU A 466 -24.06 12.11 44.06
C LEU A 466 -24.34 12.70 45.45
N ASN A 467 -24.37 14.03 45.50
CA ASN A 467 -24.90 14.83 46.59
C ASN A 467 -26.27 15.40 46.18
N ASN A 468 -27.15 15.65 47.15
CA ASN A 468 -28.50 16.20 46.95
C ASN A 468 -29.32 15.47 45.86
N ARG A 469 -29.53 14.16 46.06
CA ARG A 469 -30.20 13.28 45.08
C ARG A 469 -31.57 13.78 44.63
N LYS A 470 -32.39 14.35 45.54
CA LYS A 470 -33.73 14.87 45.19
C LYS A 470 -33.66 16.01 44.18
N ALA A 471 -32.74 16.96 44.36
CA ALA A 471 -32.53 18.05 43.40
C ALA A 471 -31.98 17.54 42.06
N PHE A 472 -31.13 16.52 42.06
CA PHE A 472 -30.67 15.87 40.84
C PHE A 472 -31.82 15.23 40.05
N HIS A 473 -32.76 14.56 40.74
CA HIS A 473 -33.94 13.99 40.07
C HIS A 473 -34.82 15.05 39.42
N ASN A 474 -35.10 16.17 40.10
CA ASN A 474 -35.86 17.28 39.51
C ASN A 474 -35.11 17.95 38.35
N PHE A 475 -33.80 18.18 38.50
CA PHE A 475 -32.96 18.73 37.43
C PHE A 475 -32.95 17.84 36.19
N ASN A 476 -32.83 16.52 36.37
CA ASN A 476 -32.86 15.57 35.27
C ASN A 476 -34.25 15.50 34.61
N TYR A 477 -35.34 15.61 35.39
CA TYR A 477 -36.71 15.62 34.84
C TYR A 477 -36.93 16.79 33.88
N PHE A 478 -36.57 18.02 34.26
CA PHE A 478 -36.72 19.18 33.38
C PHE A 478 -35.79 19.15 32.16
N LEU A 479 -34.55 18.66 32.34
CA LEU A 479 -33.61 18.53 31.23
C LEU A 479 -33.88 17.34 30.31
N PHE A 480 -34.71 16.38 30.72
CA PHE A 480 -35.01 15.19 29.94
C PHE A 480 -35.51 15.54 28.54
N PHE A 481 -36.53 16.39 28.43
CA PHE A 481 -37.11 16.79 27.14
C PHE A 481 -36.12 17.56 26.27
N TYR A 482 -35.31 18.45 26.86
CA TYR A 482 -34.28 19.19 26.13
C TYR A 482 -33.15 18.27 25.64
N ASN A 483 -32.75 17.27 26.43
CA ASN A 483 -31.74 16.29 26.05
C ASN A 483 -32.20 15.39 24.90
N VAL A 484 -33.52 15.15 24.73
CA VAL A 484 -34.06 14.46 23.54
C VAL A 484 -33.76 15.26 22.27
N LEU A 485 -34.01 16.57 22.28
CA LEU A 485 -33.71 17.45 21.13
C LEU A 485 -32.22 17.49 20.82
N LEU A 486 -31.37 17.62 21.86
CA LEU A 486 -29.92 17.55 21.70
C LEU A 486 -29.46 16.20 21.14
N GLY A 487 -30.09 15.10 21.58
CA GLY A 487 -29.80 13.74 21.13
C GLY A 487 -30.08 13.55 19.63
N LEU A 488 -31.16 14.14 19.11
CA LEU A 488 -31.45 14.13 17.66
C LEU A 488 -30.35 14.81 16.86
N GLY A 489 -29.91 16.00 17.29
CA GLY A 489 -28.80 16.72 16.66
C GLY A 489 -27.47 15.96 16.72
N ALA A 490 -27.16 15.36 17.87
CA ALA A 490 -25.95 14.54 18.03
C ALA A 490 -25.97 13.28 17.15
N CYS A 491 -27.14 12.70 16.89
CA CYS A 491 -27.31 11.57 15.97
C CYS A 491 -27.00 11.96 14.52
N LEU A 492 -27.54 13.07 14.04
CA LEU A 492 -27.23 13.60 12.70
C LEU A 492 -25.75 13.95 12.56
N PHE A 493 -25.17 14.59 13.57
CA PHE A 493 -23.75 14.89 13.60
C PHE A 493 -22.88 13.62 13.58
N ARG A 494 -23.28 12.57 14.29
CA ARG A 494 -22.61 11.26 14.25
C ARG A 494 -22.61 10.68 12.84
N LEU A 495 -23.74 10.73 12.12
CA LEU A 495 -23.83 10.24 10.75
C LEU A 495 -22.92 11.05 9.82
N PHE A 496 -22.96 12.37 9.91
CA PHE A 496 -22.15 13.28 9.10
C PHE A 496 -20.64 13.05 9.29
N VAL A 497 -20.16 13.02 10.54
CA VAL A 497 -18.74 12.75 10.84
C VAL A 497 -18.33 11.35 10.35
N SER A 498 -19.21 10.36 10.46
CA SER A 498 -18.95 9.00 9.99
C SER A 498 -18.79 8.95 8.46
N CYS A 499 -19.61 9.71 7.72
CA CYS A 499 -19.51 9.82 6.26
C CYS A 499 -18.17 10.47 5.83
N ILE A 500 -17.79 11.58 6.47
CA ILE A 500 -16.52 12.28 6.16
C ILE A 500 -15.32 11.40 6.48
N LEU A 501 -15.25 10.83 7.69
CA LEU A 501 -14.12 10.00 8.09
C LEU A 501 -14.04 8.71 7.27
N GLY A 502 -15.18 8.09 6.96
CA GLY A 502 -15.25 6.90 6.10
C GLY A 502 -14.71 7.18 4.70
N THR A 503 -15.14 8.29 4.09
CA THR A 503 -14.66 8.74 2.77
C THR A 503 -13.15 9.00 2.78
N TRP A 504 -12.65 9.72 3.77
CA TRP A 504 -11.23 10.08 3.84
C TRP A 504 -10.33 8.85 4.07
N LEU A 505 -10.83 7.82 4.74
CA LEU A 505 -10.07 6.62 5.07
C LEU A 505 -10.25 5.48 4.06
N ILE A 506 -11.14 5.61 3.06
CA ILE A 506 -11.51 4.50 2.17
C ILE A 506 -10.35 3.94 1.36
N ALA A 507 -9.40 4.79 0.97
CA ALA A 507 -8.23 4.41 0.19
C ALA A 507 -7.23 3.54 0.97
N ARG A 508 -7.38 3.46 2.30
CA ARG A 508 -6.40 2.87 3.21
C ARG A 508 -6.83 1.50 3.70
N ILE A 509 -6.09 0.48 3.29
CA ILE A 509 -6.31 -0.92 3.71
C ILE A 509 -5.74 -1.21 5.10
N ASP A 510 -4.84 -0.37 5.63
CA ASP A 510 -4.16 -0.62 6.90
C ASP A 510 -5.08 -0.49 8.14
N ARG A 511 -6.29 0.03 7.97
CA ARG A 511 -7.31 0.19 9.00
C ARG A 511 -8.68 -0.23 8.48
N THR A 512 -9.47 -0.80 9.37
CA THR A 512 -10.88 -1.08 9.12
C THR A 512 -11.71 0.19 9.16
N ILE A 513 -12.63 0.33 8.20
CA ILE A 513 -13.68 1.36 8.21
C ILE A 513 -14.87 0.90 9.06
N MET A 514 -15.01 -0.42 9.23
CA MET A 514 -16.11 -1.05 9.97
C MET A 514 -15.94 -0.88 11.48
N GLN A 515 -17.06 -0.85 12.18
CA GLN A 515 -17.12 -0.77 13.64
C GLN A 515 -16.50 -2.00 14.31
N ASN A 516 -15.96 -1.83 15.52
CA ASN A 516 -15.44 -2.92 16.34
C ASN A 516 -16.48 -4.04 16.46
N GLY A 517 -16.11 -5.27 16.10
CA GLY A 517 -17.00 -6.43 16.06
C GLY A 517 -17.44 -6.83 14.64
N TYR A 518 -17.61 -5.85 13.74
CA TYR A 518 -17.97 -6.04 12.32
C TYR A 518 -16.77 -5.94 11.36
N GLU A 519 -15.56 -5.84 11.91
CA GLU A 519 -14.30 -5.74 11.16
C GLU A 519 -14.05 -6.95 10.24
N ALA A 520 -14.73 -8.08 10.47
CA ALA A 520 -14.70 -9.24 9.60
C ALA A 520 -15.41 -9.04 8.25
N ALA A 521 -16.28 -8.04 8.13
CA ALA A 521 -16.88 -7.67 6.85
C ALA A 521 -15.91 -6.90 5.95
N ASP A 522 -14.87 -6.29 6.52
CA ASP A 522 -13.84 -5.56 5.76
C ASP A 522 -12.82 -6.54 5.17
N MET A 523 -13.08 -6.99 3.95
CA MET A 523 -12.21 -7.91 3.23
C MET A 523 -10.81 -7.29 3.02
N GLY A 524 -10.73 -5.99 2.72
CA GLY A 524 -9.45 -5.30 2.53
C GLY A 524 -8.57 -5.41 3.76
N PHE A 525 -9.11 -5.05 4.92
CA PHE A 525 -8.40 -5.13 6.19
C PHE A 525 -8.02 -6.57 6.56
N GLN A 526 -8.88 -7.56 6.26
CA GLN A 526 -8.53 -8.98 6.42
C GLN A 526 -7.33 -9.39 5.56
N ALA A 527 -7.26 -8.92 4.31
CA ALA A 527 -6.13 -9.20 3.43
C ALA A 527 -4.83 -8.58 3.97
N TRP A 528 -4.89 -7.38 4.52
CA TRP A 528 -3.75 -6.73 5.17
C TRP A 528 -3.26 -7.51 6.40
N ILE A 529 -4.16 -7.91 7.30
CA ILE A 529 -3.80 -8.70 8.48
C ILE A 529 -3.22 -10.06 8.08
N GLY A 530 -3.90 -10.79 7.19
CA GLY A 530 -3.45 -12.11 6.75
C GLY A 530 -2.04 -12.05 6.15
N MET A 531 -1.78 -11.04 5.32
CA MET A 531 -0.46 -10.77 4.76
C MET A 531 0.61 -10.49 5.82
N LEU A 532 0.31 -9.66 6.83
CA LEU A 532 1.23 -9.39 7.95
C LEU A 532 1.57 -10.65 8.74
N PHE A 533 0.61 -11.55 8.96
CA PHE A 533 0.86 -12.81 9.66
C PHE A 533 1.71 -13.77 8.84
N VAL A 534 1.47 -13.91 7.53
CA VAL A 534 2.34 -14.72 6.65
C VAL A 534 3.76 -14.18 6.69
N ASP A 535 3.94 -12.88 6.50
CA ASP A 535 5.27 -12.25 6.56
C ASP A 535 5.91 -12.49 7.94
N HIS A 536 5.16 -12.33 9.04
CA HIS A 536 5.66 -12.58 10.39
C HIS A 536 6.15 -14.03 10.58
N TYR A 537 5.37 -15.03 10.14
CA TYR A 537 5.74 -16.44 10.33
C TYR A 537 6.94 -16.86 9.48
N HIS A 538 7.07 -16.35 8.25
CA HIS A 538 8.13 -16.76 7.34
C HIS A 538 9.41 -15.93 7.46
N THR A 539 9.32 -14.65 7.87
CA THR A 539 10.45 -13.71 7.85
C THR A 539 10.90 -13.25 9.23
N ASN A 540 10.44 -13.88 10.32
CA ASN A 540 10.86 -13.51 11.67
C ASN A 540 12.40 -13.62 11.80
N PRO A 541 13.12 -12.51 12.01
CA PRO A 541 14.58 -12.50 11.98
C PRO A 541 15.21 -13.37 13.08
N VAL A 542 14.54 -13.50 14.23
CA VAL A 542 15.01 -14.33 15.34
C VAL A 542 14.91 -15.82 15.00
N LEU A 543 13.78 -16.25 14.43
CA LEU A 543 13.57 -17.64 14.05
C LEU A 543 14.47 -18.06 12.88
N VAL A 544 14.55 -17.22 11.85
CA VAL A 544 15.43 -17.42 10.68
C VAL A 544 16.89 -17.46 11.13
N GLY A 545 17.31 -16.51 11.99
CA GLY A 545 18.65 -16.49 12.55
C GLY A 545 18.99 -17.72 13.38
N PHE A 546 18.06 -18.19 14.22
CA PHE A 546 18.23 -19.42 14.99
C PHE A 546 18.41 -20.65 14.10
N CYS A 547 17.56 -20.81 13.07
CA CYS A 547 17.66 -21.92 12.13
C CYS A 547 18.98 -21.88 11.35
N HIS A 548 19.41 -20.69 10.93
CA HIS A 548 20.69 -20.50 10.25
C HIS A 548 21.88 -20.94 11.13
N ILE A 549 21.90 -20.56 12.41
CA ILE A 549 22.95 -20.99 13.35
C ILE A 549 22.97 -22.52 13.50
N LEU A 550 21.81 -23.17 13.58
CA LEU A 550 21.71 -24.63 13.67
C LEU A 550 22.23 -25.34 12.41
N LEU A 551 21.85 -24.84 11.23
CA LEU A 551 22.28 -25.39 9.95
C LEU A 551 23.79 -25.25 9.75
N MET A 552 24.33 -24.06 10.01
CA MET A 552 25.77 -23.80 9.94
C MET A 552 26.54 -24.71 10.90
N SER A 553 26.09 -24.83 12.15
CA SER A 553 26.76 -25.71 13.12
C SER A 553 26.70 -27.19 12.73
N ASN A 554 25.61 -27.63 12.09
CA ASN A 554 25.51 -29.00 11.59
C ASN A 554 26.47 -29.24 10.42
N ASN A 555 26.57 -28.27 9.50
CA ASN A 555 27.47 -28.35 8.35
C ASN A 555 28.94 -28.36 8.79
N GLU A 556 29.34 -27.50 9.74
CA GLU A 556 30.68 -27.51 10.32
C GLU A 556 31.02 -28.86 10.97
N ARG A 557 30.07 -29.46 11.71
CA ARG A 557 30.26 -30.80 12.31
C ARG A 557 30.39 -31.90 11.26
N LYS A 558 29.65 -31.81 10.15
CA LYS A 558 29.79 -32.76 9.04
C LYS A 558 31.13 -32.60 8.35
N LEU A 559 31.58 -31.36 8.11
CA LEU A 559 32.88 -31.06 7.51
C LEU A 559 34.03 -31.59 8.37
N GLN A 560 33.99 -31.35 9.69
CA GLN A 560 34.97 -31.89 10.63
C GLN A 560 35.02 -33.42 10.67
N LYS A 561 33.90 -34.11 10.44
CA LYS A 561 33.87 -35.58 10.35
C LYS A 561 34.35 -36.11 8.99
N SER A 562 34.27 -35.30 7.94
CA SER A 562 34.68 -35.67 6.58
C SER A 562 36.17 -35.46 6.29
N ILE A 563 36.86 -34.66 7.11
CA ILE A 563 38.32 -34.50 7.02
C ILE A 563 38.97 -35.75 7.65
N PRO A 564 39.70 -36.58 6.88
CA PRO A 564 40.44 -37.71 7.44
C PRO A 564 41.53 -37.19 8.38
N TYR A 565 41.68 -37.86 9.51
CA TYR A 565 42.52 -37.55 10.68
C TYR A 565 44.04 -37.46 10.45
N TRP A 566 44.56 -36.77 9.42
CA TRP A 566 46.00 -36.85 9.13
C TRP A 566 46.85 -35.57 9.18
N HIS A 567 46.33 -34.35 9.18
CA HIS A 567 47.20 -33.19 9.42
C HIS A 567 46.47 -32.04 10.09
N LEU A 568 46.44 -32.02 11.42
CA LEU A 568 46.35 -30.81 12.25
C LEU A 568 46.68 -31.19 13.69
N ASN A 569 47.89 -30.84 14.13
CA ASN A 569 48.32 -30.95 15.53
C ASN A 569 47.27 -30.28 16.44
N PRO A 570 46.70 -30.98 17.43
CA PRO A 570 45.76 -30.37 18.35
C PRO A 570 46.53 -29.44 19.29
N SER A 571 46.40 -28.14 19.08
CA SER A 571 46.85 -27.12 20.04
C SER A 571 46.28 -27.44 21.42
N SER A 572 47.17 -27.62 22.39
CA SER A 572 46.95 -28.00 23.78
C SER A 572 46.30 -26.87 24.61
N GLY A 573 45.04 -26.54 24.30
CA GLY A 573 44.18 -25.72 25.17
C GLY A 573 43.34 -26.59 26.11
N PRO A 574 42.88 -26.09 27.28
CA PRO A 574 42.09 -26.87 28.21
C PRO A 574 40.77 -27.29 27.56
N ARG A 575 40.56 -28.61 27.42
CA ARG A 575 39.31 -29.22 26.94
C ARG A 575 38.23 -29.08 28.01
N VAL A 576 37.74 -27.88 28.24
CA VAL A 576 36.52 -27.68 29.04
C VAL A 576 35.39 -28.41 28.32
N SER A 577 34.78 -29.40 28.98
CA SER A 577 33.65 -30.13 28.40
C SER A 577 32.58 -29.13 27.93
N ILE A 578 32.13 -29.25 26.68
CA ILE A 578 31.05 -28.40 26.13
C ILE A 578 29.82 -28.41 27.06
N LYS A 579 29.58 -29.54 27.75
CA LYS A 579 28.52 -29.70 28.75
C LYS A 579 28.71 -28.79 29.96
N SER A 580 29.91 -28.67 30.51
CA SER A 580 30.16 -27.79 31.67
C SER A 580 30.03 -26.31 31.28
N ARG A 581 30.56 -25.91 30.11
CA ARG A 581 30.39 -24.55 29.58
C ARG A 581 28.92 -24.17 29.39
N THR A 582 28.12 -25.09 28.84
CA THR A 582 26.67 -24.88 28.65
C THR A 582 25.94 -24.73 29.98
N ARG A 583 26.29 -25.52 31.00
CA ARG A 583 25.73 -25.40 32.36
C ARG A 583 26.05 -24.05 33.00
N TRP A 584 27.27 -23.56 32.83
CA TRP A 584 27.67 -22.22 33.31
C TRP A 584 26.92 -21.09 32.63
N PHE A 585 26.80 -21.11 31.29
CA PHE A 585 26.03 -20.10 30.56
C PHE A 585 24.54 -20.09 30.94
N LEU A 586 23.97 -21.27 31.16
CA LEU A 586 22.60 -21.43 31.63
C LEU A 586 22.41 -20.83 33.02
N LEU A 587 23.32 -21.11 33.96
CA LEU A 587 23.30 -20.52 35.30
C LEU A 587 23.41 -18.99 35.23
N TYR A 588 24.38 -18.48 34.46
CA TYR A 588 24.58 -17.05 34.26
C TYR A 588 23.32 -16.35 33.72
N THR A 589 22.68 -16.96 32.71
CA THR A 589 21.46 -16.42 32.10
C THR A 589 20.31 -16.36 33.11
N LEU A 590 20.15 -17.38 33.95
CA LEU A 590 19.09 -17.42 34.97
C LEU A 590 19.35 -16.44 36.12
N LEU A 591 20.60 -16.26 36.55
CA LEU A 591 20.96 -15.26 37.56
C LEU A 591 20.64 -13.83 37.09
N LYS A 592 20.85 -13.55 35.80
CA LYS A 592 20.54 -12.24 35.20
C LYS A 592 19.05 -12.05 34.86
N ASN A 593 18.27 -13.13 34.77
CA ASN A 593 16.85 -13.11 34.39
C ASN A 593 16.01 -13.94 35.38
N PRO A 594 15.70 -13.42 36.57
CA PRO A 594 15.06 -14.19 37.63
C PRO A 594 13.67 -14.72 37.25
N LEU A 595 12.89 -13.97 36.46
CA LEU A 595 11.56 -14.38 36.00
C LEU A 595 11.59 -15.66 35.14
N LEU A 596 12.66 -15.88 34.37
CA LEU A 596 12.80 -17.10 33.55
C LEU A 596 12.99 -18.35 34.42
N THR A 597 13.47 -18.20 35.65
CA THR A 597 13.64 -19.31 36.59
C THR A 597 12.29 -19.94 36.95
N LEU A 598 11.25 -19.12 37.11
CA LEU A 598 9.88 -19.56 37.39
C LEU A 598 9.28 -20.33 36.20
N LEU A 599 9.56 -19.89 34.97
CA LEU A 599 9.02 -20.51 33.74
C LEU A 599 9.77 -21.79 33.33
N ARG A 600 11.07 -21.88 33.63
CA ARG A 600 11.92 -23.01 33.19
C ARG A 600 11.56 -24.33 33.86
N LYS A 601 11.25 -24.29 35.14
CA LYS A 601 10.79 -25.45 35.92
C LYS A 601 9.47 -25.03 36.55
N PRO A 602 8.34 -25.13 35.83
CA PRO A 602 7.06 -24.96 36.48
C PRO A 602 7.04 -25.94 37.64
N LYS A 603 6.95 -25.42 38.88
CA LYS A 603 6.66 -26.29 40.01
C LYS A 603 5.37 -27.03 39.61
N PRO A 604 5.30 -28.36 39.71
CA PRO A 604 4.02 -29.03 39.60
C PRO A 604 3.17 -28.45 40.73
N THR A 605 2.29 -27.52 40.36
CA THR A 605 1.31 -26.97 41.29
C THR A 605 0.42 -28.14 41.67
N LEU A 606 0.58 -28.61 42.91
CA LEU A 606 -0.41 -29.40 43.62
C LEU A 606 -1.78 -28.79 43.30
N GLY A 607 -2.70 -29.61 42.77
CA GLY A 607 -3.93 -29.17 42.14
C GLY A 607 -4.73 -28.19 43.00
N ILE A 608 -4.65 -26.91 42.66
CA ILE A 608 -5.68 -25.94 43.00
C ILE A 608 -6.28 -25.53 41.66
N ARG A 609 -7.44 -26.12 41.35
CA ARG A 609 -8.35 -25.66 40.30
C ARG A 609 -8.68 -24.20 40.59
N VAL A 610 -7.94 -23.27 40.00
CA VAL A 610 -8.45 -21.93 39.76
C VAL A 610 -9.34 -22.06 38.54
N ALA A 611 -10.64 -22.16 38.79
CA ALA A 611 -11.66 -22.07 37.75
C ALA A 611 -11.53 -20.69 37.09
N THR A 612 -10.88 -20.64 35.93
CA THR A 612 -11.03 -19.54 35.00
C THR A 612 -12.45 -19.61 34.46
N ARG A 613 -13.34 -18.79 35.04
CA ARG A 613 -14.62 -18.42 34.42
C ARG A 613 -14.29 -17.77 33.08
N THR A 614 -14.35 -18.55 32.01
CA THR A 614 -14.64 -18.03 30.67
C THR A 614 -16.09 -17.54 30.70
N ASN A 615 -16.28 -16.24 30.87
CA ASN A 615 -17.54 -15.61 30.49
C ASN A 615 -17.60 -15.60 28.97
N SER A 616 -18.07 -16.71 28.39
CA SER A 616 -18.78 -16.70 27.12
C SER A 616 -20.09 -15.94 27.36
N VAL A 617 -20.08 -14.64 27.09
CA VAL A 617 -21.33 -13.93 26.84
C VAL A 617 -21.57 -14.11 25.34
N ASP A 618 -22.32 -15.15 25.01
CA ASP A 618 -23.10 -15.17 23.79
C ASP A 618 -24.08 -14.00 23.88
N VAL A 619 -23.89 -12.99 23.04
CA VAL A 619 -24.93 -12.02 22.74
C VAL A 619 -25.26 -12.24 21.27
N LEU A 620 -26.54 -12.60 21.05
CA LEU A 620 -27.27 -12.59 19.80
C LEU A 620 -26.98 -11.34 18.94
#